data_AF-A0A960LKZ1-F1
#
_entry.id   AF-A0A960LKZ1-F1
#
_cell.length_a   1.000
_cell.length_b   1.000
_cell.length_c   1.000
_cell.angle_alpha   90.00
_cell.angle_beta   90.00
_cell.angle_gamma   90.00
#
_symmetry.space_group_name_H-M   'P 1'
#
loop_
_entity.id
_entity.type
_entity.pdbx_description
1 polymer ?
#
loop_
_entity_poly.entity_id
_entity_poly.type
_entity_poly.pdbx_seq_one_letter_code
_entity_poly.pdbx_strand_id
1 'polypeptide(L)'
;MAAVDEKESHPLAELTIQVAQDCLDRLTSPASLDDESTVHSLRVATKRLRAAWQLVKPLVGSEVARQRNNSLREMSGHLSESRDLAVLIGLVHSLAARQTDGT
;
A
#
# COMPACT_ATOMS: atom_id res chain seq x y z
N MET A 1 -2.39 -26.69 -21.11
CA MET A 1 -3.85 -26.46 -21.19
C MET A 1 -4.48 -27.19 -20.02
N ALA A 2 -4.27 -26.67 -18.81
CA ALA A 2 -4.87 -27.21 -17.59
C ALA A 2 -6.22 -26.53 -17.42
N ALA A 3 -7.28 -27.34 -17.39
CA ALA A 3 -8.62 -26.91 -17.07
C ALA A 3 -8.60 -26.26 -15.68
N VAL A 4 -8.77 -24.94 -15.66
CA VAL A 4 -9.07 -24.20 -14.42
C VAL A 4 -10.57 -24.38 -14.23
N ASP A 5 -10.91 -25.15 -13.21
CA ASP A 5 -12.27 -25.51 -12.80
C ASP A 5 -13.11 -24.24 -12.57
N GLU A 6 -14.20 -24.11 -13.33
CA GLU A 6 -15.03 -22.90 -13.47
C GLU A 6 -15.92 -22.60 -12.26
N LYS A 7 -15.80 -23.32 -11.14
CA LYS A 7 -16.77 -23.20 -10.03
C LYS A 7 -16.21 -23.06 -8.63
N GLU A 8 -14.90 -23.14 -8.44
CA GLU A 8 -14.28 -22.81 -7.16
C GLU A 8 -13.83 -21.35 -7.18
N SER A 9 -14.43 -20.53 -6.33
CA SER A 9 -13.93 -19.19 -6.02
C SER A 9 -12.46 -19.33 -5.64
N HIS A 10 -11.53 -19.00 -6.55
CA HIS A 10 -10.12 -19.26 -6.33
C HIS A 10 -9.70 -18.51 -5.05
N PRO A 11 -9.24 -19.18 -3.98
CA PRO A 11 -8.99 -18.53 -2.69
C PRO A 11 -7.95 -17.40 -2.81
N LEU A 12 -7.09 -17.44 -3.83
CA LEU A 12 -6.16 -16.38 -4.17
C LEU A 12 -6.85 -15.13 -4.74
N ALA A 13 -7.91 -15.30 -5.53
CA ALA A 13 -8.71 -14.20 -6.05
C ALA A 13 -9.51 -13.53 -4.93
N GLU A 14 -10.13 -14.30 -4.05
CA GLU A 14 -10.82 -13.78 -2.85
C GLU A 14 -9.88 -13.01 -1.94
N LEU A 15 -8.70 -13.56 -1.64
CA LEU A 15 -7.68 -12.86 -0.85
C LEU A 15 -7.25 -11.55 -1.50
N THR A 16 -7.14 -11.52 -2.84
CA THR A 16 -6.77 -10.30 -3.56
C THR A 16 -7.86 -9.23 -3.47
N ILE A 17 -9.14 -9.63 -3.57
CA ILE A 17 -10.27 -8.74 -3.37
C ILE A 17 -10.29 -8.21 -1.94
N GLN A 18 -10.10 -9.08 -0.95
CA GLN A 18 -10.08 -8.69 0.46
C GLN A 18 -8.95 -7.70 0.77
N VAL A 19 -7.75 -7.93 0.23
CA VAL A 19 -6.62 -7.02 0.37
C VAL A 19 -6.85 -5.72 -0.38
N ALA A 20 -7.55 -5.74 -1.52
CA ALA A 20 -7.94 -4.53 -2.24
C ALA A 20 -8.93 -3.68 -1.44
N GLN A 21 -9.91 -4.32 -0.79
CA GLN A 21 -10.89 -3.68 0.08
C GLN A 21 -10.23 -3.06 1.32
N ASP A 22 -9.35 -3.78 2.03
CA ASP A 22 -8.57 -3.21 3.16
C ASP A 22 -7.71 -2.01 2.73
N CYS A 23 -7.19 -2.04 1.50
CA CYS A 23 -6.48 -0.90 0.92
C CYS A 23 -7.41 0.30 0.69
N LEU A 24 -8.60 0.04 0.13
CA LEU A 24 -9.59 1.08 -0.16
C LEU A 24 -10.12 1.71 1.12
N ASP A 25 -10.47 0.91 2.12
CA ASP A 25 -10.97 1.39 3.41
C ASP A 25 -9.96 2.33 4.09
N ARG A 26 -8.66 2.05 3.96
CA ARG A 26 -7.59 2.90 4.48
C ARG A 26 -7.41 4.19 3.66
N LEU A 27 -7.62 4.15 2.35
CA LEU A 27 -7.58 5.34 1.48
C LEU A 27 -8.76 6.28 1.72
N THR A 28 -9.95 5.72 1.98
CA THR A 28 -11.18 6.49 2.17
C THR A 28 -11.46 6.83 3.62
N SER A 29 -10.66 6.30 4.54
CA SER A 29 -10.76 6.62 5.96
C SER A 29 -10.60 8.14 6.16
N PRO A 30 -11.40 8.78 7.04
CA PRO A 30 -11.27 10.20 7.36
C PRO A 30 -9.98 10.54 8.12
N ALA A 31 -9.09 9.57 8.33
CA ALA A 31 -7.79 9.77 8.96
C ALA A 31 -6.94 10.75 8.15
N SER A 32 -6.30 11.68 8.84
CA SER A 32 -5.42 12.66 8.18
C SER A 32 -4.23 11.94 7.53
N LEU A 33 -3.97 12.25 6.27
CA LEU A 33 -2.75 11.83 5.57
C LEU A 33 -1.50 12.54 6.12
N ASP A 34 -1.66 13.50 7.02
CA ASP A 34 -0.56 14.14 7.75
C ASP A 34 -0.06 13.24 8.90
N ASP A 35 -0.87 12.26 9.32
CA ASP A 35 -0.49 11.30 10.36
C ASP A 35 0.43 10.20 9.81
N GLU A 36 1.58 10.02 10.48
CA GLU A 36 2.58 9.00 10.13
C GLU A 36 2.01 7.60 10.15
N SER A 37 1.20 7.30 11.16
CA SER A 37 0.67 5.95 11.38
C SER A 37 -0.32 5.57 10.27
N THR A 38 -1.10 6.53 9.80
CA THR A 38 -2.05 6.42 8.69
C THR A 38 -1.32 6.16 7.37
N VAL A 39 -0.31 6.98 7.04
CA VAL A 39 0.49 6.78 5.81
C VAL A 39 1.26 5.46 5.84
N HIS A 40 1.83 5.09 6.99
CA HIS A 40 2.51 3.80 7.16
C HIS A 40 1.55 2.64 6.89
N SER A 41 0.37 2.68 7.51
CA SER A 41 -0.68 1.68 7.34
C SER A 41 -1.12 1.55 5.87
N LEU A 42 -1.27 2.66 5.16
CA LEU A 42 -1.62 2.68 3.76
C LEU A 42 -0.52 2.07 2.87
N ARG A 43 0.75 2.32 3.17
CA ARG A 43 1.87 1.69 2.47
C ARG A 43 1.93 0.19 2.69
N VAL A 44 1.66 -0.28 3.91
CA VAL A 44 1.60 -1.71 4.21
C VAL A 44 0.49 -2.38 3.38
N ALA A 45 -0.71 -1.79 3.35
CA ALA A 45 -1.82 -2.31 2.55
C ALA A 45 -1.50 -2.29 1.04
N THR A 46 -0.89 -1.22 0.53
CA THR A 46 -0.50 -1.11 -0.89
C THR A 46 0.54 -2.15 -1.27
N LYS A 47 1.55 -2.40 -0.41
CA LYS A 47 2.55 -3.46 -0.63
C LYS A 47 1.90 -4.84 -0.64
N ARG A 48 0.96 -5.10 0.27
CA ARG A 48 0.18 -6.36 0.30
C ARG A 48 -0.62 -6.55 -0.97
N LEU A 49 -1.31 -5.51 -1.45
CA LEU A 49 -2.08 -5.56 -2.69
C LEU A 49 -1.21 -5.86 -3.90
N ARG A 50 -0.01 -5.26 -3.99
CA ARG A 50 0.96 -5.57 -5.05
C ARG A 50 1.42 -7.03 -5.02
N ALA A 51 1.66 -7.59 -3.84
CA ALA A 51 2.00 -9.00 -3.69
C ALA A 51 0.82 -9.90 -4.09
N ALA A 52 -0.41 -9.58 -3.67
CA ALA A 52 -1.61 -10.31 -4.05
C ALA A 52 -1.82 -10.36 -5.57
N TRP A 53 -1.63 -9.24 -6.28
CA TRP A 53 -1.66 -9.20 -7.75
C TRP A 53 -0.62 -10.10 -8.42
N GLN A 54 0.55 -10.30 -7.81
CA GLN A 54 1.53 -11.27 -8.33
C GLN A 54 1.10 -12.72 -8.10
N LEU A 55 0.39 -13.01 -7.00
CA LEU A 55 -0.12 -14.35 -6.70
C LEU A 55 -1.26 -14.76 -7.65
N VAL A 56 -2.13 -13.82 -8.02
CA VAL A 56 -3.22 -14.09 -8.99
C VAL A 56 -2.80 -13.95 -10.44
N LYS A 57 -1.53 -13.62 -10.72
CA LYS A 57 -1.00 -13.50 -12.09
C LYS A 57 -1.34 -14.69 -13.01
N PRO A 58 -1.26 -15.96 -12.56
CA PRO A 58 -1.65 -17.10 -13.39
C PRO A 58 -3.15 -17.11 -13.77
N LEU A 59 -3.99 -16.46 -12.97
CA LEU A 59 -5.45 -16.41 -13.15
C LEU A 59 -5.88 -15.24 -14.05
N VAL A 60 -5.24 -14.08 -13.92
CA VAL A 60 -5.61 -12.85 -14.66
C VAL A 60 -4.77 -12.60 -15.90
N GLY A 61 -3.70 -13.38 -16.10
CA GLY A 61 -2.74 -13.19 -17.18
C GLY A 61 -1.60 -12.22 -16.81
N SER A 62 -0.45 -12.43 -17.43
CA SER A 62 0.79 -11.72 -17.11
C SER A 62 0.72 -10.21 -17.39
N GLU A 63 0.08 -9.81 -18.49
CA GLU A 63 0.01 -8.41 -18.90
C GLU A 63 -0.89 -7.59 -17.98
N VAL A 64 -2.08 -8.13 -17.64
CA VAL A 64 -3.01 -7.48 -16.71
C VAL A 64 -2.36 -7.32 -15.34
N ALA A 65 -1.75 -8.38 -14.80
CA ALA A 65 -1.06 -8.31 -13.52
C ALA A 65 0.09 -7.29 -13.53
N ARG A 66 0.83 -7.17 -14.64
CA ARG A 66 1.92 -6.20 -14.80
C ARG A 66 1.39 -4.77 -14.82
N GLN A 67 0.38 -4.48 -15.63
CA GLN A 67 -0.21 -3.13 -15.72
C GLN A 67 -0.76 -2.68 -14.36
N ARG A 68 -1.51 -3.54 -13.66
CA ARG A 68 -2.05 -3.23 -12.33
C ARG A 68 -0.96 -3.01 -11.29
N ASN A 69 0.09 -3.84 -11.29
CA ASN A 69 1.22 -3.65 -10.37
C ASN A 69 1.99 -2.35 -10.65
N ASN A 70 2.12 -1.94 -11.91
CA ASN A 70 2.76 -0.67 -12.26
C ASN A 70 1.97 0.53 -11.73
N SER A 71 0.66 0.58 -11.91
CA SER A 71 -0.17 1.66 -11.35
C SER A 71 -0.09 1.72 -9.81
N LEU A 72 -0.06 0.56 -9.14
CA LEU A 72 0.13 0.50 -7.69
C LEU A 72 1.53 0.94 -7.25
N ARG A 73 2.56 0.71 -8.09
CA ARG A 73 3.92 1.20 -7.85
C ARG A 73 3.98 2.72 -7.96
N GLU A 74 3.34 3.31 -8.96
CA GLU A 74 3.25 4.77 -9.12
C GLU A 74 2.54 5.41 -7.92
N MET A 75 1.39 4.86 -7.52
CA MET A 75 0.67 5.31 -6.32
C MET A 75 1.55 5.26 -5.06
N SER A 76 2.31 4.17 -4.88
CA SER A 76 3.25 4.04 -3.77
C SER A 76 4.41 5.05 -3.83
N GLY A 77 4.78 5.52 -5.03
CA GLY A 77 5.79 6.56 -5.22
C GLY A 77 5.31 7.92 -4.69
N HIS A 78 4.09 8.32 -5.05
CA HIS A 78 3.50 9.57 -4.57
C HIS A 78 3.31 9.60 -3.04
N LEU A 79 2.96 8.45 -2.44
CA LEU A 79 2.92 8.32 -0.97
C LEU A 79 4.31 8.37 -0.32
N SER A 80 5.39 8.16 -1.08
CA SER A 80 6.77 8.24 -0.59
C SER A 80 7.23 9.69 -0.45
N GLU A 81 7.07 10.47 -1.51
CA GLU A 81 7.50 11.88 -1.57
C GLU A 81 6.84 12.76 -0.50
N SER A 82 5.51 12.64 -0.32
CA SER A 82 4.78 13.42 0.70
C SER A 82 5.26 13.16 2.13
N ARG A 83 5.65 11.92 2.41
CA ARG A 83 6.09 11.52 3.76
C ARG A 83 7.55 11.84 4.02
N ASP A 84 8.41 11.82 3.01
CA ASP A 84 9.82 12.20 3.19
C ASP A 84 9.91 13.60 3.79
N LEU A 85 9.01 14.49 3.37
CA LEU A 85 8.84 15.82 3.96
C LEU A 85 8.39 15.76 5.43
N ALA A 86 7.38 14.95 5.76
CA ALA A 86 6.88 14.81 7.13
C ALA A 86 7.91 14.19 8.09
N VAL A 87 8.70 13.22 7.62
CA VAL A 87 9.83 12.65 8.37
C VAL A 87 10.90 13.72 8.60
N LEU A 88 11.24 14.52 7.59
CA LEU A 88 12.19 15.62 7.73
C LEU A 88 11.71 16.63 8.79
N ILE A 89 10.43 17.01 8.75
CA ILE A 89 9.82 17.92 9.74
C ILE A 89 9.88 17.32 11.14
N GLY A 90 9.51 16.04 11.31
CA GLY A 90 9.60 15.33 12.59
C GLY A 90 11.04 15.26 13.12
N LEU A 91 12.01 15.01 12.24
CA LEU A 91 13.43 15.03 12.61
C LEU A 91 13.88 16.42 13.06
N VAL A 92 13.49 17.48 12.34
CA VAL A 92 13.76 18.88 12.73
C VAL A 92 13.16 19.20 14.09
N HIS A 93 11.90 18.83 14.35
CA HIS A 93 11.27 18.99 15.66
C HIS A 93 12.01 18.23 16.76
N SER A 94 12.42 16.98 16.50
CA SER A 94 13.16 16.17 17.48
C SER A 94 14.55 16.74 17.79
N LEU A 95 15.22 17.36 16.81
CA LEU A 95 16.49 18.05 17.02
C LEU A 95 16.31 19.35 17.79
N ALA A 96 15.22 20.10 17.53
CA ALA A 96 14.90 21.31 18.28
C ALA A 96 14.56 21.02 19.75
N ALA A 97 13.79 19.95 20.02
CA ALA A 97 13.44 19.55 21.40
C ALA A 97 14.68 19.11 22.21
N ARG A 98 15.67 18.48 21.57
CA ARG A 98 16.94 18.13 22.22
C ARG A 98 17.80 19.33 22.62
N GLN A 99 17.56 20.51 22.05
CA GLN A 99 18.32 21.73 22.37
C GLN A 99 17.75 22.46 23.60
N THR A 100 16.47 22.25 23.93
CA THR A 100 15.79 22.92 25.05
C THR A 100 15.97 22.24 26.40
N ASP A 101 16.35 20.95 26.42
CA ASP A 101 16.58 20.16 27.65
C ASP A 101 17.98 20.37 28.27
N GLY A 102 18.77 21.31 27.75
CA GLY A 102 20.16 21.56 28.13
C GLY A 102 20.47 22.96 28.69
N THR A 103 19.47 23.75 29.10
CA THR A 103 19.66 25.05 29.78
C THR A 103 19.01 25.00 31.16
#